data_AF-A0A0V1MSX8-F1
#
_entry.id   AF-A0A0V1MSX8-F1
#
_cell.length_a   1.000
_cell.length_b   1.000
_cell.length_c   1.000
_cell.angle_alpha   90.00
_cell.angle_beta   90.00
_cell.angle_gamma   90.00
#
_symmetry.space_group_name_H-M   'P 1'
#
loop_
_entity.id
_entity.type
_entity.pdbx_description
1 polymer ?
#
loop_
_entity_poly.entity_id
_entity_poly.type
_entity_poly.pdbx_seq_one_letter_code
_entity_poly.pdbx_strand_id
1 'polypeptide(L)'
;MELQALVHEVAKNACQNSCDLSEIVETDITSYPAFLVIQALLGVCNFFCNTLLFITVLLKKKRNRMDRFLGGYAIGSSLLGLGYCTEYVKPLIIGDSKKMVYPITCILTSPNVILYALGDNLTSLSILLMSINSFVAITFTNVSLSARRCLDRAVALYLLFTVVDATWCWISALTKSDHEISIMCDYLECVSETYVIYHLFCVSFLGTISIMIYVLALSMLMRRKSNCSGIRAIQIRREAAVMKQVLFIVLVTFLFLNLPNLLELLSMLHSLNDLISDNFWIIQHIGFSFAAIYRIISDPGLRESLAKIVFCFNKIDAAVINLTSRRI
;
A
#
# COMPACT_ATOMS: atom_id res chain seq x y z
N MET A 1 -20.73 -63.74 -14.04
CA MET A 1 -19.71 -63.50 -12.99
C MET A 1 -18.94 -62.20 -13.20
N GLU A 2 -18.65 -61.78 -14.43
CA GLU A 2 -17.83 -60.57 -14.68
C GLU A 2 -18.54 -59.23 -14.39
N LEU A 3 -19.86 -59.13 -14.56
CA LEU A 3 -20.59 -57.88 -14.34
C LEU A 3 -20.69 -57.48 -12.84
N GLN A 4 -20.76 -58.45 -11.93
CA GLN A 4 -20.79 -58.18 -10.49
C GLN A 4 -19.41 -57.76 -9.95
N ALA A 5 -18.32 -58.27 -10.53
CA ALA A 5 -16.97 -57.84 -10.20
C ALA A 5 -16.71 -56.39 -10.63
N LEU A 6 -17.16 -56.03 -11.84
CA LEU A 6 -17.02 -54.66 -12.36
C LEU A 6 -17.82 -53.63 -11.54
N VAL A 7 -19.04 -53.97 -11.12
CA VAL A 7 -19.87 -53.09 -10.26
C VAL A 7 -19.24 -52.92 -8.87
N HIS A 8 -18.63 -53.97 -8.32
CA HIS A 8 -17.98 -53.89 -7.02
C HIS A 8 -16.69 -53.05 -7.07
N GLU A 9 -15.96 -53.08 -8.18
CA GLU A 9 -14.74 -52.29 -8.39
C GLU A 9 -15.05 -50.81 -8.65
N VAL A 10 -16.10 -50.50 -9.43
CA VAL A 10 -16.58 -49.12 -9.64
C VAL A 10 -17.13 -48.52 -8.34
N ALA A 11 -17.87 -49.28 -7.53
CA ALA A 11 -18.38 -48.82 -6.24
C ALA A 11 -17.25 -48.57 -5.21
N LYS A 12 -16.20 -49.41 -5.24
CA LYS A 12 -15.02 -49.24 -4.37
C LYS A 12 -14.23 -47.98 -4.75
N ASN A 13 -14.02 -47.75 -6.05
CA ASN A 13 -13.33 -46.56 -6.55
C ASN A 13 -14.13 -45.26 -6.31
N ALA A 14 -15.46 -45.31 -6.40
CA ALA A 14 -16.32 -44.17 -6.07
C ALA A 14 -16.31 -43.83 -4.57
N CYS A 15 -16.27 -44.84 -3.69
CA CYS A 15 -16.18 -44.64 -2.25
C CYS A 15 -14.80 -44.08 -1.84
N GLN A 16 -13.74 -44.54 -2.48
CA GLN A 16 -12.37 -44.07 -2.23
C GLN A 16 -12.17 -42.62 -2.70
N ASN A 17 -12.69 -42.26 -3.88
CA ASN A 17 -12.70 -40.87 -4.35
C ASN A 17 -13.57 -39.94 -3.47
N SER A 18 -14.63 -40.45 -2.84
CA SER A 18 -15.46 -39.66 -1.92
C SER A 18 -14.78 -39.40 -0.57
N CYS A 19 -13.92 -40.32 -0.11
CA CYS A 19 -13.12 -40.14 1.11
C CYS A 19 -11.90 -39.23 0.87
N ASP A 20 -11.24 -39.34 -0.29
CA ASP A 20 -10.16 -38.42 -0.69
C ASP A 20 -10.69 -37.00 -0.97
N LEU A 21 -11.91 -36.88 -1.51
CA LEU A 21 -12.55 -35.57 -1.71
C LEU A 21 -12.85 -34.87 -0.38
N SER A 22 -13.22 -35.60 0.68
CA SER A 22 -13.38 -34.99 2.01
C SER A 22 -12.07 -34.51 2.62
N GLU A 23 -10.95 -35.21 2.39
CA GLU A 23 -9.64 -34.86 2.96
C GLU A 23 -8.96 -33.70 2.18
N ILE A 24 -9.16 -33.62 0.86
CA ILE A 24 -8.75 -32.49 0.01
C ILE A 24 -9.60 -31.25 0.30
N VAL A 25 -10.92 -31.42 0.51
CA VAL A 25 -11.82 -30.33 0.87
C VAL A 25 -11.57 -29.83 2.30
N GLU A 26 -11.23 -30.70 3.27
CA GLU A 26 -10.85 -30.27 4.62
C GLU A 26 -9.52 -29.50 4.66
N THR A 27 -8.54 -29.86 3.82
CA THR A 27 -7.26 -29.15 3.74
C THR A 27 -7.38 -27.79 3.02
N ASP A 28 -8.29 -27.64 2.05
CA ASP A 28 -8.59 -26.36 1.41
C ASP A 28 -9.40 -25.42 2.33
N ILE A 29 -10.43 -25.96 3.02
CA ILE A 29 -11.30 -25.19 3.92
C ILE A 29 -10.56 -24.72 5.19
N THR A 30 -9.53 -25.43 5.65
CA THR A 30 -8.72 -24.98 6.80
C THR A 30 -7.60 -24.01 6.39
N SER A 31 -7.10 -24.09 5.16
CA SER A 31 -6.03 -23.21 4.66
C SER A 31 -6.54 -21.83 4.24
N TYR A 32 -7.73 -21.75 3.65
CA TYR A 32 -8.34 -20.49 3.19
C TYR A 32 -8.60 -19.45 4.31
N PRO A 33 -9.25 -19.78 5.44
CA PRO A 33 -9.45 -18.83 6.54
C PRO A 33 -8.12 -18.46 7.21
N ALA A 34 -7.16 -19.38 7.30
CA ALA A 34 -5.82 -19.08 7.82
C ALA A 34 -5.10 -18.05 6.94
N PHE A 35 -5.20 -18.21 5.62
CA PHE A 35 -4.68 -17.26 4.63
C PHE A 35 -5.29 -15.87 4.79
N LEU A 36 -6.62 -15.78 4.87
CA LEU A 36 -7.35 -14.51 5.08
C LEU A 36 -6.96 -13.82 6.40
N VAL A 37 -6.77 -14.60 7.48
CA VAL A 37 -6.31 -14.07 8.77
C VAL A 37 -4.90 -13.50 8.65
N ILE A 38 -3.98 -14.21 8.01
CA ILE A 38 -2.61 -13.72 7.79
C ILE A 38 -2.64 -12.40 7.02
N GLN A 39 -3.46 -12.31 5.97
CA GLN A 39 -3.62 -11.11 5.16
C GLN A 39 -4.16 -9.93 5.96
N ALA A 40 -5.22 -10.15 6.74
CA ALA A 40 -5.77 -9.14 7.63
C ALA A 40 -4.72 -8.63 8.62
N LEU A 41 -3.94 -9.53 9.24
CA LEU A 41 -2.86 -9.18 10.17
C LEU A 41 -1.74 -8.38 9.50
N LEU A 42 -1.36 -8.72 8.27
CA LEU A 42 -0.38 -7.97 7.49
C LEU A 42 -0.89 -6.57 7.13
N GLY A 43 -2.16 -6.44 6.74
CA GLY A 43 -2.81 -5.14 6.55
C GLY A 43 -2.80 -4.29 7.82
N VAL A 44 -3.09 -4.90 8.97
CA VAL A 44 -3.07 -4.24 10.29
C VAL A 44 -1.66 -3.77 10.63
N CYS A 45 -0.65 -4.62 10.40
CA CYS A 45 0.74 -4.29 10.58
C CYS A 45 1.15 -3.09 9.71
N ASN A 46 0.75 -3.10 8.43
CA ASN A 46 1.01 -2.02 7.48
C ASN A 46 0.38 -0.69 7.94
N PHE A 47 -0.88 -0.73 8.37
CA PHE A 47 -1.59 0.42 8.92
C PHE A 47 -0.85 1.03 10.11
N PHE A 48 -0.49 0.21 11.11
CA PHE A 48 0.19 0.70 12.31
C PHE A 48 1.62 1.20 12.04
N CYS A 49 2.39 0.50 11.22
CA CYS A 49 3.77 0.91 10.88
C CYS A 49 3.79 2.26 10.16
N ASN A 50 2.89 2.45 9.19
CA ASN A 50 2.82 3.70 8.43
C ASN A 50 2.16 4.84 9.24
N THR A 51 1.19 4.53 10.10
CA THR A 51 0.65 5.53 11.04
C THR A 51 1.73 6.00 12.02
N LEU A 52 2.55 5.08 12.54
CA LEU A 52 3.69 5.41 13.38
C LEU A 52 4.72 6.27 12.63
N LEU A 53 5.02 5.94 11.36
CA LEU A 53 5.86 6.78 10.51
C LEU A 53 5.28 8.19 10.37
N PHE A 54 3.98 8.33 10.12
CA PHE A 54 3.33 9.62 10.03
C PHE A 54 3.44 10.42 11.33
N ILE A 55 3.15 9.81 12.48
CA ILE A 55 3.26 10.45 13.80
C ILE A 55 4.70 10.89 14.08
N THR A 56 5.70 10.03 13.82
CA THR A 56 7.11 10.39 14.03
C THR A 56 7.55 11.54 13.12
N VAL A 57 7.03 11.62 11.88
CA VAL A 57 7.24 12.78 10.99
C VAL A 57 6.62 14.06 11.55
N LEU A 58 5.42 13.99 12.14
CA LEU A 58 4.77 15.15 12.77
C LEU A 58 5.52 15.65 14.00
N LEU A 59 6.07 14.74 14.80
CA LEU A 59 6.82 15.06 16.03
C LEU A 59 8.28 15.45 15.78
N LYS A 60 8.76 15.35 14.54
CA LYS A 60 10.13 15.70 14.17
C LYS A 60 10.39 17.19 14.39
N LYS A 61 11.35 17.50 15.27
CA LYS A 61 11.70 18.88 15.70
C LYS A 61 11.94 19.85 14.55
N LYS A 62 12.58 19.40 13.47
CA LYS A 62 12.83 20.19 12.26
C LYS A 62 12.41 19.40 11.03
N ARG A 63 11.23 19.73 10.51
CA ARG A 63 10.65 19.09 9.32
C ARG A 63 11.13 19.78 8.05
N ASN A 64 11.73 19.00 7.15
CA ASN A 64 12.10 19.49 5.82
C ASN A 64 10.98 19.21 4.80
N ARG A 65 11.16 19.61 3.52
CA ARG A 65 10.15 19.35 2.47
C ARG A 65 9.98 17.86 2.17
N MET A 66 11.08 17.10 2.17
CA MET A 66 11.05 15.63 2.00
C MET A 66 10.14 14.97 3.04
N ASP A 67 10.24 15.41 4.30
CA ASP A 67 9.42 14.89 5.39
C ASP A 67 7.92 15.18 5.19
N ARG A 68 7.54 16.27 4.50
CA ARG A 68 6.13 16.53 4.16
C ARG A 68 5.60 15.50 3.16
N PHE A 69 6.36 15.22 2.10
CA PHE A 69 5.99 14.21 1.11
C PHE A 69 6.02 12.80 1.71
N LEU A 70 6.96 12.52 2.60
CA LEU A 70 7.01 11.29 3.37
C LEU A 70 5.77 11.12 4.26
N GLY A 71 5.24 12.21 4.83
CA GLY A 71 3.98 12.19 5.56
C GLY A 71 2.80 11.83 4.65
N GLY A 72 2.74 12.38 3.43
CA GLY A 72 1.72 12.00 2.44
C GLY A 72 1.80 10.53 2.04
N TYR A 73 3.01 10.02 1.83
CA TYR A 73 3.26 8.60 1.58
C TYR A 73 2.75 7.73 2.75
N ALA A 74 3.12 8.09 3.98
CA ALA A 74 2.71 7.36 5.17
C ALA A 74 1.17 7.33 5.35
N ILE A 75 0.48 8.43 5.04
CA ILE A 75 -1.01 8.45 5.03
C ILE A 75 -1.53 7.50 3.95
N GLY A 76 -1.04 7.62 2.71
CA GLY A 76 -1.47 6.76 1.60
C GLY A 76 -1.29 5.27 1.91
N SER A 77 -0.10 4.87 2.35
CA SER A 77 0.20 3.49 2.72
C SER A 77 -0.61 2.99 3.92
N SER A 78 -0.97 3.88 4.86
CA SER A 78 -1.87 3.52 5.97
C SER A 78 -3.31 3.28 5.48
N LEU A 79 -3.82 4.13 4.58
CA LEU A 79 -5.15 3.95 3.99
C LEU A 79 -5.24 2.63 3.21
N LEU A 80 -4.19 2.28 2.45
CA LEU A 80 -4.09 0.98 1.80
C LEU A 80 -4.17 -0.16 2.82
N GLY A 81 -3.35 -0.12 3.88
CA GLY A 81 -3.41 -1.12 4.96
C GLY A 81 -4.81 -1.29 5.54
N LEU A 82 -5.52 -0.18 5.78
CA LEU A 82 -6.89 -0.22 6.28
C LEU A 82 -7.88 -0.80 5.25
N GLY A 83 -7.72 -0.47 3.96
CA GLY A 83 -8.54 -1.00 2.87
C GLY A 83 -8.45 -2.52 2.81
N TYR A 84 -7.23 -3.06 2.80
CA TYR A 84 -6.98 -4.49 2.79
C TYR A 84 -7.47 -5.18 4.06
N CYS A 85 -7.34 -4.56 5.24
CA CYS A 85 -7.97 -5.08 6.45
C CYS A 85 -9.48 -5.25 6.26
N THR A 86 -10.15 -4.24 5.72
CA THR A 86 -11.61 -4.29 5.53
C THR A 86 -12.04 -5.30 4.48
N GLU A 87 -11.22 -5.53 3.46
CA GLU A 87 -11.46 -6.55 2.45
C GLU A 87 -11.32 -7.96 3.02
N TYR A 88 -10.21 -8.29 3.67
CA TYR A 88 -9.93 -9.65 4.14
C TYR A 88 -10.67 -10.03 5.42
N VAL A 89 -11.03 -9.06 6.27
CA VAL A 89 -11.86 -9.33 7.46
C VAL A 89 -13.31 -9.66 7.07
N LYS A 90 -13.79 -9.14 5.94
CA LYS A 90 -15.20 -9.30 5.57
C LYS A 90 -15.59 -10.76 5.29
N PRO A 91 -14.86 -11.55 4.47
CA PRO A 91 -15.13 -12.99 4.32
C PRO A 91 -15.09 -13.76 5.63
N LEU A 92 -14.24 -13.35 6.60
CA LEU A 92 -14.18 -13.98 7.93
C LEU A 92 -15.45 -13.76 8.77
N ILE A 93 -16.16 -12.65 8.55
CA ILE A 93 -17.41 -12.32 9.26
C ILE A 93 -18.62 -12.90 8.52
N ILE A 94 -18.65 -12.76 7.20
CA ILE A 94 -19.82 -13.08 6.36
C ILE A 94 -19.84 -14.58 5.97
N GLY A 95 -18.69 -15.26 5.98
CA GLY A 95 -18.55 -16.64 5.51
C GLY A 95 -18.86 -16.78 4.02
N ASP A 96 -19.25 -17.98 3.58
CA ASP A 96 -19.56 -18.29 2.18
C ASP A 96 -20.94 -17.77 1.71
N SER A 97 -21.32 -16.57 2.15
CA SER A 97 -22.60 -15.98 1.78
C SER A 97 -22.66 -15.68 0.28
N LYS A 98 -23.58 -16.35 -0.43
CA LYS A 98 -23.88 -16.11 -1.85
C LYS A 98 -24.84 -14.94 -2.07
N LYS A 99 -24.93 -14.00 -1.11
CA LYS A 99 -25.83 -12.87 -1.21
C LYS A 99 -25.31 -11.88 -2.23
N MET A 100 -26.20 -11.49 -3.15
CA MET A 100 -25.91 -10.47 -4.16
C MET A 100 -26.43 -9.11 -3.68
N VAL A 101 -25.67 -8.05 -3.98
CA VAL A 101 -25.96 -6.66 -3.59
C VAL A 101 -25.60 -5.71 -4.72
N TYR A 102 -26.23 -4.54 -4.76
CA TYR A 102 -25.86 -3.50 -5.72
C TYR A 102 -24.53 -2.83 -5.36
N PRO A 103 -23.69 -2.42 -6.33
CA PRO A 103 -22.40 -1.77 -6.10
C PRO A 103 -22.45 -0.54 -5.17
N ILE A 104 -23.54 0.23 -5.22
CA ILE A 104 -23.74 1.37 -4.31
C ILE A 104 -23.82 0.95 -2.85
N THR A 105 -24.43 -0.21 -2.56
CA THR A 105 -24.47 -0.77 -1.20
C THR A 105 -23.05 -1.11 -0.75
N CYS A 106 -22.24 -1.65 -1.64
CA CYS A 106 -20.84 -1.96 -1.37
C CYS A 106 -20.01 -0.72 -1.07
N ILE A 107 -20.12 0.36 -1.84
CA ILE A 107 -19.40 1.62 -1.53
C ILE A 107 -19.83 2.22 -0.19
N LEU A 108 -21.12 2.14 0.16
CA LEU A 108 -21.62 2.73 1.40
C LEU A 108 -21.29 1.90 2.64
N THR A 109 -21.13 0.58 2.49
CA THR A 109 -20.90 -0.35 3.62
C THR A 109 -19.46 -0.81 3.74
N SER A 110 -18.68 -0.75 2.64
CA SER A 110 -17.32 -1.25 2.57
C SER A 110 -16.35 -0.13 2.20
N PRO A 111 -15.44 0.26 3.10
CA PRO A 111 -14.54 1.37 2.83
C PRO A 111 -13.36 0.97 1.91
N ASN A 112 -13.08 -0.33 1.70
CA ASN A 112 -11.94 -0.83 0.91
C ASN A 112 -11.81 -0.12 -0.45
N VAL A 113 -12.90 -0.01 -1.21
CA VAL A 113 -12.92 0.58 -2.56
C VAL A 113 -12.38 2.02 -2.56
N ILE A 114 -12.83 2.84 -1.61
CA ILE A 114 -12.41 4.25 -1.50
C ILE A 114 -10.99 4.35 -0.95
N LEU A 115 -10.66 3.48 0.02
CA LEU A 115 -9.35 3.46 0.65
C LEU A 115 -8.24 3.10 -0.34
N TYR A 116 -8.51 2.22 -1.30
CA TYR A 116 -7.58 1.92 -2.40
C TYR A 116 -7.39 3.11 -3.33
N ALA A 117 -8.48 3.69 -3.83
CA ALA A 117 -8.41 4.85 -4.73
C ALA A 117 -7.63 6.03 -4.11
N LEU A 118 -7.88 6.32 -2.83
CA LEU A 118 -7.13 7.36 -2.10
C LEU A 118 -5.68 6.94 -1.83
N GLY A 119 -5.49 5.71 -1.35
CA GLY A 119 -4.22 5.18 -0.90
C GLY A 119 -3.18 5.07 -2.01
N ASP A 120 -3.55 4.51 -3.16
CA ASP A 120 -2.66 4.31 -4.31
C ASP A 120 -2.18 5.65 -4.87
N ASN A 121 -3.11 6.58 -5.09
CA ASN A 121 -2.79 7.91 -5.57
C ASN A 121 -1.90 8.69 -4.60
N LEU A 122 -2.26 8.71 -3.30
CA LEU A 122 -1.46 9.41 -2.30
C LEU A 122 -0.04 8.86 -2.23
N THR A 123 0.09 7.54 -2.28
CA THR A 123 1.38 6.84 -2.22
C THR A 123 2.22 7.18 -3.46
N SER A 124 1.69 6.99 -4.66
CA SER A 124 2.41 7.21 -5.91
C SER A 124 2.75 8.67 -6.18
N LEU A 125 1.83 9.60 -5.91
CA LEU A 125 2.09 11.04 -6.05
C LEU A 125 3.12 11.54 -5.03
N SER A 126 3.09 11.02 -3.80
CA SER A 126 4.08 11.37 -2.79
C SER A 126 5.49 10.98 -3.22
N ILE A 127 5.65 9.80 -3.83
CA ILE A 127 6.95 9.35 -4.36
C ILE A 127 7.38 10.22 -5.54
N LEU A 128 6.47 10.57 -6.45
CA LEU A 128 6.78 11.49 -7.55
C LEU A 128 7.33 12.82 -7.02
N LEU A 129 6.68 13.39 -6.02
CA LEU A 129 7.11 14.65 -5.40
C LEU A 129 8.43 14.50 -4.65
N MET A 130 8.67 13.37 -4.00
CA MET A 130 9.99 13.06 -3.41
C MET A 130 11.07 13.00 -4.49
N SER A 131 10.80 12.36 -5.63
CA SER A 131 11.72 12.29 -6.78
C SER A 131 12.00 13.67 -7.38
N ILE A 132 10.96 14.45 -7.67
CA ILE A 132 11.11 15.81 -8.22
C ILE A 132 11.85 16.71 -7.24
N ASN A 133 11.51 16.67 -5.94
CA ASN A 133 12.20 17.47 -4.93
C ASN A 133 13.69 17.11 -4.85
N SER A 134 14.04 15.83 -4.96
CA SER A 134 15.43 15.36 -4.99
C SER A 134 16.14 15.86 -6.24
N PHE A 135 15.51 15.72 -7.40
CA PHE A 135 16.04 16.19 -8.68
C PHE A 135 16.29 17.71 -8.70
N VAL A 136 15.33 18.50 -8.20
CA VAL A 136 15.44 19.96 -8.12
C VAL A 136 16.56 20.37 -7.16
N ALA A 137 16.65 19.75 -5.99
CA ALA A 137 17.68 20.04 -5.00
C ALA A 137 19.10 19.75 -5.53
N ILE A 138 19.25 18.69 -6.33
CA ILE A 138 20.52 18.34 -6.94
C ILE A 138 20.81 19.26 -8.11
N THR A 139 19.89 19.43 -9.05
CA THR A 139 20.16 20.17 -10.30
C THR A 139 20.45 21.64 -10.02
N PHE A 140 19.63 22.29 -9.19
CA PHE A 140 19.69 23.72 -8.95
C PHE A 140 20.36 24.04 -7.62
N THR A 141 21.60 24.54 -7.67
CA THR A 141 22.34 25.03 -6.49
C THR A 141 21.66 26.21 -5.81
N ASN A 142 20.97 27.06 -6.58
CA ASN A 142 20.12 28.14 -6.09
C ASN A 142 18.69 27.94 -6.59
N VAL A 143 17.89 27.18 -5.84
CA VAL A 143 16.46 27.04 -6.13
C VAL A 143 15.78 28.39 -5.93
N SER A 144 15.29 28.98 -7.01
CA SER A 144 14.54 30.23 -6.97
C SER A 144 13.33 30.13 -6.04
N LEU A 145 12.94 31.25 -5.44
CA LEU A 145 11.74 31.31 -4.59
C LEU A 145 10.48 30.86 -5.36
N SER A 146 10.43 31.13 -6.67
CA SER A 146 9.34 30.68 -7.56
C SER A 146 9.30 29.16 -7.71
N ALA A 147 10.43 28.48 -7.86
CA ALA A 147 10.48 27.02 -7.93
C ALA A 147 10.06 26.36 -6.61
N ARG A 148 10.43 26.97 -5.46
CA ARG A 148 9.95 26.50 -4.14
C ARG A 148 8.42 26.61 -4.01
N ARG A 149 7.86 27.77 -4.38
CA ARG A 149 6.40 27.99 -4.41
C ARG A 149 5.68 27.08 -5.40
N CYS A 150 6.33 26.71 -6.51
CA CYS A 150 5.79 25.75 -7.47
C CYS A 150 5.61 24.36 -6.82
N LEU A 151 6.64 23.87 -6.11
CA LEU A 151 6.56 22.59 -5.40
C LEU A 151 5.54 22.62 -4.26
N ASP A 152 5.43 23.73 -3.53
CA ASP A 152 4.40 23.87 -2.49
C ASP A 152 2.98 23.93 -3.11
N ARG A 153 2.80 24.51 -4.30
CA ARG A 153 1.52 24.46 -5.03
C ARG A 153 1.23 23.08 -5.64
N ALA A 154 2.26 22.34 -6.03
CA ALA A 154 2.12 20.96 -6.49
C ALA A 154 1.52 20.05 -5.40
N VAL A 155 1.73 20.37 -4.11
CA VAL A 155 1.06 19.71 -2.98
C VAL A 155 -0.47 19.84 -3.08
N ALA A 156 -0.97 21.05 -3.30
CA ALA A 156 -2.40 21.29 -3.43
C ALA A 156 -2.99 20.63 -4.69
N LEU A 157 -2.25 20.66 -5.81
CA LEU A 157 -2.69 20.05 -7.07
C LEU A 157 -2.77 18.53 -6.97
N TYR A 158 -1.85 17.85 -6.26
CA TYR A 158 -1.95 16.40 -6.10
C TYR A 158 -3.12 16.02 -5.19
N LEU A 159 -3.37 16.78 -4.11
CA LEU A 159 -4.53 16.52 -3.24
C LEU A 159 -5.84 16.67 -4.02
N LEU A 160 -5.92 17.69 -4.87
CA LEU A 160 -7.05 17.87 -5.78
C LEU A 160 -7.20 16.68 -6.72
N PHE A 161 -6.10 16.21 -7.34
CA PHE A 161 -6.13 15.04 -8.21
C PHE A 161 -6.65 13.79 -7.48
N THR A 162 -6.14 13.51 -6.28
CA THR A 162 -6.61 12.37 -5.47
C THR A 162 -8.10 12.46 -5.14
N VAL A 163 -8.60 13.66 -4.81
CA VAL A 163 -10.03 13.86 -4.55
C VAL A 163 -10.85 13.65 -5.82
N VAL A 164 -10.41 14.17 -6.96
CA VAL A 164 -11.09 13.99 -8.25
C VAL A 164 -11.16 12.51 -8.62
N ASP A 165 -10.07 11.76 -8.50
CA ASP A 165 -10.05 10.32 -8.78
C ASP A 165 -10.98 9.54 -7.84
N ALA A 166 -10.96 9.85 -6.54
CA ALA A 166 -11.90 9.23 -5.60
C ALA A 166 -13.37 9.58 -5.90
N THR A 167 -13.66 10.80 -6.35
CA THR A 167 -15.01 11.14 -6.81
C THR A 167 -15.40 10.39 -8.08
N TRP A 168 -14.46 10.16 -9.00
CA TRP A 168 -14.72 9.35 -10.19
C TRP A 168 -14.99 7.89 -9.81
N CYS A 169 -14.24 7.33 -8.87
CA CYS A 169 -14.47 6.00 -8.31
C CYS A 169 -15.93 5.84 -7.82
N TRP A 170 -16.42 6.84 -7.07
CA TRP A 170 -17.81 6.88 -6.60
C TRP A 170 -18.83 6.96 -7.74
N ILE A 171 -18.62 7.87 -8.68
CA ILE A 171 -19.52 8.06 -9.83
C ILE A 171 -19.56 6.78 -10.67
N SER A 172 -18.41 6.15 -10.88
CA SER A 172 -18.28 4.91 -11.64
C SER A 172 -19.13 3.77 -11.05
N ALA A 173 -19.07 3.56 -9.74
CA ALA A 173 -19.91 2.56 -9.08
C ALA A 173 -21.40 2.93 -9.08
N LEU A 174 -21.74 4.22 -8.94
CA LEU A 174 -23.12 4.69 -9.07
C LEU A 174 -23.69 4.40 -10.46
N THR A 175 -22.89 4.58 -11.52
CA THR A 175 -23.32 4.29 -12.89
C THR A 175 -23.40 2.80 -13.22
N LYS A 176 -22.79 1.93 -12.41
CA LYS A 176 -22.82 0.47 -12.56
C LYS A 176 -23.99 -0.18 -11.80
N SER A 177 -24.93 0.60 -11.27
CA SER A 177 -26.00 0.16 -10.35
C SER A 177 -26.95 -0.91 -10.91
N ASP A 178 -26.92 -1.20 -12.20
CA ASP A 178 -27.90 -2.08 -12.85
C ASP A 178 -27.57 -3.57 -12.73
N HIS A 179 -26.38 -3.94 -12.22
CA HIS A 179 -25.94 -5.32 -12.06
C HIS A 179 -25.64 -5.61 -10.59
N GLU A 180 -26.16 -6.73 -10.09
CA GLU A 180 -25.86 -7.20 -8.73
C GLU A 180 -24.49 -7.89 -8.71
N ILE A 181 -23.73 -7.63 -7.64
CA ILE A 181 -22.39 -8.18 -7.40
C ILE A 181 -22.37 -8.92 -6.06
N SER A 182 -21.30 -9.68 -5.80
CA SER A 182 -21.16 -10.39 -4.52
C SER A 182 -21.11 -9.42 -3.33
N ILE A 183 -21.71 -9.78 -2.19
CA ILE A 183 -21.61 -9.04 -0.92
C ILE A 183 -20.16 -8.88 -0.42
N MET A 184 -19.22 -9.63 -0.99
CA MET A 184 -17.78 -9.46 -0.72
C MET A 184 -17.27 -8.08 -1.18
N CYS A 185 -17.96 -7.43 -2.14
CA CYS A 185 -17.61 -6.12 -2.67
C CYS A 185 -16.17 -6.07 -3.17
N ASP A 186 -15.84 -7.02 -4.05
CA ASP A 186 -14.55 -7.00 -4.74
C ASP A 186 -14.40 -5.71 -5.55
N TYR A 187 -13.21 -5.13 -5.52
CA TYR A 187 -12.91 -3.84 -6.14
C TYR A 187 -13.22 -3.87 -7.64
N LEU A 188 -12.77 -4.91 -8.35
CA LEU A 188 -12.95 -5.04 -9.81
C LEU A 188 -14.43 -5.16 -10.20
N GLU A 189 -15.25 -5.76 -9.34
CA GLU A 189 -16.70 -5.87 -9.53
C GLU A 189 -17.43 -4.57 -9.19
N CYS A 190 -16.99 -3.83 -8.17
CA CYS A 190 -17.69 -2.63 -7.66
C CYS A 190 -17.66 -1.44 -8.62
N VAL A 191 -16.59 -1.28 -9.40
CA VAL A 191 -16.39 -0.12 -10.28
C VAL A 191 -16.43 -0.51 -11.76
N SER A 192 -16.59 0.48 -12.64
CA SER A 192 -16.55 0.26 -14.08
C SER A 192 -15.14 -0.09 -14.55
N GLU A 193 -15.07 -0.99 -15.53
CA GLU A 193 -13.80 -1.42 -16.14
C GLU A 193 -12.99 -0.23 -16.67
N THR A 194 -13.67 0.76 -17.28
CA THR A 194 -13.04 1.99 -17.77
C THR A 194 -12.33 2.77 -16.66
N TYR A 195 -12.92 2.83 -15.46
CA TYR A 195 -12.28 3.48 -14.32
C TYR A 195 -11.09 2.67 -13.82
N VAL A 196 -11.21 1.34 -13.71
CA VAL A 196 -10.10 0.46 -13.29
C VAL A 196 -8.90 0.64 -14.20
N ILE A 197 -9.10 0.56 -15.52
CA ILE A 197 -8.04 0.75 -16.53
C ILE A 197 -7.41 2.13 -16.39
N TYR A 198 -8.21 3.18 -16.26
CA TYR A 198 -7.73 4.55 -16.06
C TYR A 198 -6.87 4.67 -14.80
N HIS A 199 -7.37 4.15 -13.67
CA HIS A 199 -6.72 4.23 -12.38
C HIS A 199 -5.37 3.48 -12.38
N LEU A 200 -5.37 2.23 -12.84
CA LEU A 200 -4.17 1.41 -12.98
C LEU A 200 -3.14 2.07 -13.90
N PHE A 201 -3.58 2.63 -15.03
CA PHE A 201 -2.71 3.40 -15.93
C PHE A 201 -2.07 4.59 -15.22
N CYS A 202 -2.86 5.41 -14.52
CA CYS A 202 -2.35 6.59 -13.81
C CYS A 202 -1.32 6.19 -12.76
N VAL A 203 -1.63 5.22 -11.89
CA VAL A 203 -0.75 4.79 -10.81
C VAL A 203 0.56 4.24 -11.38
N SER A 204 0.49 3.31 -12.34
CA SER A 204 1.67 2.68 -12.96
C SER A 204 2.54 3.68 -13.72
N PHE A 205 1.92 4.62 -14.44
CA PHE A 205 2.63 5.70 -15.14
C PHE A 205 3.37 6.62 -14.15
N LEU A 206 2.69 7.06 -13.09
CA LEU A 206 3.29 7.89 -12.05
C LEU A 206 4.46 7.18 -11.36
N GLY A 207 4.31 5.89 -11.03
CA GLY A 207 5.37 5.08 -10.46
C GLY A 207 6.61 4.97 -11.34
N THR A 208 6.39 4.68 -12.62
CA THR A 208 7.47 4.54 -13.62
C THR A 208 8.23 5.85 -13.80
N ILE A 209 7.52 6.98 -13.95
CA ILE A 209 8.17 8.30 -14.02
C ILE A 209 8.95 8.60 -12.74
N SER A 210 8.37 8.28 -11.58
CA SER A 210 8.98 8.57 -10.30
C SER A 210 10.33 7.89 -10.13
N ILE A 211 10.45 6.61 -10.49
CA ILE A 211 11.71 5.87 -10.39
C ILE A 211 12.74 6.38 -11.40
N MET A 212 12.32 6.69 -12.63
CA MET A 212 13.19 7.24 -13.67
C MET A 212 13.81 8.57 -13.22
N ILE A 213 12.99 9.49 -12.70
CA ILE A 213 13.48 10.77 -12.16
C ILE A 213 14.41 10.54 -10.96
N TYR A 214 14.08 9.60 -10.08
CA TYR A 214 14.87 9.33 -8.88
C TYR A 214 16.26 8.79 -9.22
N VAL A 215 16.34 7.81 -10.13
CA VAL A 215 17.59 7.21 -10.59
C VAL A 215 18.45 8.25 -11.32
N LEU A 216 17.84 9.11 -12.14
CA LEU A 216 18.54 10.21 -12.79
C LEU A 216 19.13 11.19 -11.75
N ALA A 217 18.34 11.60 -10.77
CA ALA A 217 18.78 12.49 -9.70
C ALA A 217 19.95 11.89 -8.90
N LEU A 218 19.85 10.61 -8.54
CA LEU A 218 20.92 9.91 -7.82
C LEU A 218 22.20 9.79 -8.67
N SER A 219 22.06 9.48 -9.95
CA SER A 219 23.19 9.39 -10.89
C SER A 219 23.92 10.74 -11.00
N MET A 220 23.17 11.84 -11.10
CA MET A 220 23.74 13.20 -11.09
C MET A 220 24.47 13.52 -9.78
N LEU A 221 23.91 13.11 -8.64
CA LEU A 221 24.54 13.30 -7.33
C LEU A 221 25.86 12.52 -7.22
N MET A 222 25.88 11.28 -7.69
CA MET A 222 27.09 10.45 -7.68
C MET A 222 28.20 11.05 -8.55
N ARG A 223 27.86 11.62 -9.72
CA ARG A 223 28.81 12.37 -10.57
C ARG A 223 29.33 13.65 -9.90
N ARG A 224 28.51 14.34 -9.10
CA ARG A 224 28.98 15.52 -8.36
C ARG A 224 29.87 15.15 -7.18
N LYS A 225 29.59 14.02 -6.53
CA LYS A 225 30.37 13.47 -5.43
C LYS A 225 31.81 13.14 -5.85
N SER A 226 32.02 12.61 -7.06
CA SER A 226 33.37 12.32 -7.57
C SER A 226 34.19 13.58 -7.84
N ASN A 227 33.54 14.72 -8.08
CA ASN A 227 34.18 15.95 -8.55
C ASN A 227 34.39 17.01 -7.45
N CYS A 228 33.94 16.77 -6.21
CA CYS A 228 34.01 17.75 -5.12
C CYS A 228 34.95 17.30 -3.99
N SER A 229 35.81 18.19 -3.50
CA SER A 229 36.69 17.98 -2.34
C SER A 229 36.32 18.91 -1.16
N GLY A 230 36.81 18.60 0.06
CA GLY A 230 36.62 19.44 1.26
C GLY A 230 35.21 19.43 1.85
N ILE A 231 34.78 20.55 2.44
CA ILE A 231 33.49 20.69 3.17
C ILE A 231 32.28 20.36 2.28
N ARG A 232 32.36 20.69 0.98
CA ARG A 232 31.32 20.38 -0.01
C ARG A 232 31.13 18.87 -0.21
N ALA A 233 32.21 18.08 -0.08
CA ALA A 233 32.13 16.62 -0.12
C ALA A 233 31.39 16.03 1.10
N ILE A 234 31.52 16.67 2.28
CA ILE A 234 30.81 16.26 3.50
C ILE A 234 29.31 16.51 3.36
N GLN A 235 28.91 17.66 2.80
CA GLN A 235 27.49 17.98 2.53
C GLN A 235 26.88 16.99 1.53
N ILE A 236 27.57 16.73 0.41
CA ILE A 236 27.13 15.77 -0.61
C ILE A 236 26.98 14.35 -0.05
N ARG A 237 27.88 13.92 0.87
CA ARG A 237 27.75 12.61 1.54
C ARG A 237 26.49 12.49 2.38
N ARG A 238 26.10 13.57 3.10
CA ARG A 238 24.87 13.60 3.90
C ARG A 238 23.63 13.57 3.01
N GLU A 239 23.61 14.35 1.93
CA GLU A 239 22.52 14.33 0.94
C GLU A 239 22.38 12.96 0.29
N ALA A 240 23.49 12.31 -0.08
CA ALA A 240 23.49 10.97 -0.66
C ALA A 240 22.98 9.90 0.33
N ALA A 241 23.29 10.04 1.62
CA ALA A 241 22.77 9.12 2.64
C ALA A 241 21.24 9.22 2.76
N VAL A 242 20.69 10.44 2.79
CA VAL A 242 19.23 10.66 2.81
C VAL A 242 18.59 10.14 1.52
N MET A 243 19.20 10.38 0.36
CA MET A 243 18.67 9.85 -0.90
C MET A 243 18.73 8.32 -0.98
N LYS A 244 19.77 7.68 -0.45
CA LYS A 244 19.82 6.21 -0.39
C LYS A 244 18.67 5.63 0.44
N GLN A 245 18.29 6.32 1.52
CA GLN A 245 17.17 5.90 2.36
C GLN A 245 15.82 6.07 1.64
N VAL A 246 15.64 7.16 0.89
CA VAL A 246 14.41 7.40 0.11
C VAL A 246 14.35 6.50 -1.12
N LEU A 247 15.48 6.17 -1.76
CA LEU A 247 15.55 5.18 -2.83
C LEU A 247 14.95 3.84 -2.40
N PHE A 248 15.19 3.42 -1.16
CA PHE A 248 14.61 2.19 -0.65
C PHE A 248 13.08 2.22 -0.69
N ILE A 249 12.46 3.30 -0.22
CA ILE A 249 10.99 3.50 -0.27
C ILE A 249 10.49 3.51 -1.73
N VAL A 250 11.19 4.24 -2.61
CA VAL A 250 10.86 4.33 -4.04
C VAL A 250 10.90 2.94 -4.68
N LEU A 251 11.93 2.14 -4.41
CA LEU A 251 12.09 0.79 -4.94
C LEU A 251 11.02 -0.17 -4.42
N VAL A 252 10.79 -0.20 -3.11
CA VAL A 252 9.74 -1.04 -2.50
C VAL A 252 8.40 -0.70 -3.14
N THR A 253 8.08 0.59 -3.30
CA THR A 253 6.80 0.99 -3.86
C THR A 253 6.69 0.73 -5.35
N PHE A 254 7.79 0.86 -6.09
CA PHE A 254 7.79 0.44 -7.48
C PHE A 254 7.53 -1.07 -7.60
N LEU A 255 8.27 -1.89 -6.85
CA LEU A 255 8.21 -3.35 -6.93
C LEU A 255 6.88 -3.93 -6.47
N PHE A 256 6.29 -3.38 -5.41
CA PHE A 256 5.11 -3.99 -4.78
C PHE A 256 3.80 -3.23 -4.95
N LEU A 257 3.80 -2.06 -5.59
CA LEU A 257 2.56 -1.37 -5.97
C LEU A 257 2.50 -1.11 -7.47
N ASN A 258 3.49 -0.40 -8.01
CA ASN A 258 3.39 0.06 -9.40
C ASN A 258 3.61 -1.07 -10.41
N LEU A 259 4.52 -2.00 -10.13
CA LEU A 259 4.72 -3.18 -10.96
C LEU A 259 3.50 -4.11 -10.96
N PRO A 260 2.90 -4.50 -9.82
CA PRO A 260 1.63 -5.22 -9.81
C PRO A 260 0.54 -4.53 -10.63
N ASN A 261 0.30 -3.24 -10.39
CA ASN A 261 -0.74 -2.48 -11.10
C ASN A 261 -0.47 -2.40 -12.60
N LEU A 262 0.81 -2.38 -13.01
CA LEU A 262 1.20 -2.43 -14.43
C LEU A 262 0.92 -3.81 -15.03
N LEU A 263 1.24 -4.87 -14.32
CA LEU A 263 0.98 -6.24 -14.77
C LEU A 263 -0.54 -6.47 -14.89
N GLU A 264 -1.33 -5.99 -13.92
CA GLU A 264 -2.81 -6.07 -13.93
C GLU A 264 -3.38 -5.27 -15.11
N LEU A 265 -2.85 -4.08 -15.37
CA LEU A 265 -3.25 -3.32 -16.57
C LEU A 265 -2.94 -4.08 -17.86
N LEU A 266 -1.80 -4.76 -17.93
CA LEU A 266 -1.40 -5.54 -19.10
C LEU A 266 -2.26 -6.80 -19.28
N SER A 267 -2.65 -7.48 -18.19
CA SER A 267 -3.56 -8.62 -18.25
C SER A 267 -4.93 -8.21 -18.77
N MET A 268 -5.48 -7.09 -18.28
CA MET A 268 -6.75 -6.54 -18.75
C MET A 268 -6.69 -6.13 -20.24
N LEU A 269 -5.61 -5.50 -20.69
CA LEU A 269 -5.49 -4.99 -22.07
C LEU A 269 -5.19 -6.06 -23.12
N HIS A 270 -4.45 -7.11 -22.77
CA HIS A 270 -3.98 -8.12 -23.74
C HIS A 270 -4.58 -9.51 -23.51
N SER A 271 -5.56 -9.64 -22.60
CA SER A 271 -6.15 -10.92 -22.19
C SER A 271 -5.08 -11.97 -21.88
N LEU A 272 -3.97 -11.55 -21.27
CA LEU A 272 -2.94 -12.48 -20.80
C LEU A 272 -3.58 -13.28 -19.66
N ASN A 273 -3.71 -14.60 -19.83
CA ASN A 273 -4.20 -15.53 -18.79
C ASN A 273 -3.65 -15.14 -17.41
N ASP A 274 -4.52 -15.14 -16.40
CA ASP A 274 -4.34 -14.85 -14.95
C ASP A 274 -2.93 -15.13 -14.41
N LEU A 275 -1.96 -14.30 -14.82
CA LEU A 275 -0.57 -14.46 -14.42
C LEU A 275 -0.36 -13.95 -12.99
N ILE A 276 -1.32 -13.17 -12.50
CA ILE A 276 -1.32 -12.55 -11.19
C ILE A 276 -2.31 -13.32 -10.33
N SER A 277 -1.78 -14.22 -9.51
CA SER A 277 -2.54 -14.79 -8.41
C SER A 277 -2.88 -13.69 -7.40
N ASP A 278 -4.07 -13.73 -6.79
CA ASP A 278 -4.49 -12.87 -5.66
C ASP A 278 -3.42 -12.80 -4.53
N ASN A 279 -2.54 -13.80 -4.47
CA ASN A 279 -1.41 -13.87 -3.56
C ASN A 279 -0.33 -12.79 -3.79
N PHE A 280 -0.30 -12.11 -4.94
CA PHE A 280 0.74 -11.13 -5.24
C PHE A 280 0.63 -9.87 -4.35
N TRP A 281 -0.59 -9.53 -3.92
CA TRP A 281 -0.87 -8.38 -3.07
C TRP A 281 -0.34 -8.55 -1.63
N ILE A 282 -0.11 -9.79 -1.17
CA ILE A 282 0.49 -10.09 0.16
C ILE A 282 1.81 -9.34 0.34
N ILE A 283 2.64 -9.39 -0.69
CA ILE A 283 4.03 -8.90 -0.62
C ILE A 283 4.05 -7.37 -0.48
N GLN A 284 3.00 -6.69 -0.95
CA GLN A 284 2.83 -5.26 -0.81
C GLN A 284 2.81 -4.81 0.64
N HIS A 285 2.03 -5.46 1.51
CA HIS A 285 1.92 -5.06 2.92
C HIS A 285 3.23 -5.28 3.68
N ILE A 286 3.90 -6.39 3.40
CA ILE A 286 5.22 -6.69 3.98
C ILE A 286 6.22 -5.62 3.54
N GLY A 287 6.24 -5.31 2.24
CA GLY A 287 7.10 -4.28 1.67
C GLY A 287 6.89 -2.91 2.32
N PHE A 288 5.64 -2.44 2.41
CA PHE A 288 5.31 -1.12 2.96
C PHE A 288 5.58 -1.02 4.45
N SER A 289 5.25 -2.06 5.22
CA SER A 289 5.59 -2.14 6.64
C SER A 289 7.11 -2.04 6.84
N PHE A 290 7.86 -2.81 6.06
CA PHE A 290 9.32 -2.83 6.14
C PHE A 290 9.93 -1.50 5.71
N ALA A 291 9.43 -0.86 4.66
CA ALA A 291 9.86 0.48 4.24
C ALA A 291 9.63 1.54 5.32
N ALA A 292 8.48 1.50 5.99
CA ALA A 292 8.17 2.41 7.09
C ALA A 292 9.14 2.24 8.26
N ILE A 293 9.33 1.01 8.73
CA ILE A 293 10.25 0.69 9.83
C ILE A 293 11.68 1.06 9.47
N TYR A 294 12.15 0.66 8.28
CA TYR A 294 13.47 0.99 7.77
C TYR A 294 13.71 2.51 7.78
N ARG A 295 12.72 3.30 7.35
CA ARG A 295 12.82 4.75 7.32
C ARG A 295 12.93 5.35 8.72
N ILE A 296 12.12 4.88 9.66
CA ILE A 296 12.16 5.33 11.06
C ILE A 296 13.54 5.05 11.66
N ILE A 297 14.07 3.83 11.49
CA ILE A 297 15.36 3.41 12.06
C ILE A 297 16.53 4.16 11.41
N SER A 298 16.44 4.45 10.10
CA SER A 298 17.54 5.04 9.34
C SER A 298 17.66 6.56 9.50
N ASP A 299 16.58 7.28 9.83
CA ASP A 299 16.60 8.73 10.03
C ASP A 299 16.74 9.08 11.53
N PRO A 300 17.87 9.67 11.97
CA PRO A 300 18.09 10.00 13.37
C PRO A 300 17.03 10.93 13.97
N GLY A 301 16.46 11.83 13.17
CA GLY A 301 15.42 12.75 13.63
C GLY A 301 14.07 12.05 13.85
N LEU A 302 13.77 11.01 13.06
CA LEU A 302 12.61 10.16 13.28
C LEU A 302 12.80 9.27 14.51
N ARG A 303 14.00 8.71 14.71
CA ARG A 303 14.33 7.95 15.94
C ARG A 303 14.18 8.77 17.21
N GLU A 304 14.64 10.02 17.22
CA GLU A 304 14.47 10.91 18.37
C GLU A 304 12.99 11.15 18.66
N SER A 305 12.17 11.27 17.60
CA SER A 305 10.73 11.44 17.71
C SER A 305 10.05 10.17 18.25
N LEU A 306 10.46 8.99 17.79
CA LEU A 306 10.01 7.70 18.32
C LEU A 306 10.34 7.55 19.81
N ALA A 307 11.57 7.92 20.22
CA ALA A 307 11.98 7.84 21.62
C ALA A 307 11.08 8.71 22.54
N LYS A 308 10.64 9.87 22.07
CA LYS A 308 9.69 10.73 22.80
C LYS A 308 8.32 10.08 22.95
N ILE A 309 7.83 9.41 21.91
CA ILE A 309 6.56 8.67 21.95
C ILE A 309 6.65 7.56 23.01
N VAL A 310 7.69 6.72 22.94
CA VAL A 310 7.91 5.61 23.90
C VAL A 310 8.03 6.13 25.33
N PHE A 311 8.78 7.22 25.54
CA PHE A 311 8.90 7.84 26.86
C PHE A 311 7.54 8.35 27.39
N CYS A 312 6.70 8.91 26.52
CA CYS A 312 5.37 9.37 26.87
C CYS A 312 4.47 8.21 27.30
N PHE A 313 4.46 7.10 26.55
CA PHE A 313 3.73 5.89 26.89
C PHE A 313 4.16 5.32 28.25
N ASN A 314 5.46 5.16 28.48
CA ASN A 314 5.98 4.68 29.76
C ASN A 314 5.54 5.56 30.95
N LYS A 315 5.42 6.87 30.74
CA LYS A 315 4.96 7.81 31.77
C LYS A 315 3.46 7.68 32.02
N ILE A 316 2.65 7.44 30.98
CA ILE A 316 1.21 7.19 31.09
C ILE A 316 0.97 5.88 31.84
N ASP A 317 1.66 4.80 31.46
CA ASP A 317 1.54 3.50 32.11
C ASP A 317 1.89 3.59 33.60
N ALA A 318 2.97 4.30 33.95
CA ALA A 318 3.34 4.55 35.34
C ALA A 318 2.28 5.39 36.10
N ALA A 319 1.60 6.33 35.43
CA ALA A 319 0.53 7.11 36.04
C ALA A 319 -0.74 6.28 36.26
N VAL A 320 -1.09 5.40 35.31
CA VAL A 320 -2.25 4.48 35.42
C VAL A 320 -2.05 3.49 36.57
N ILE A 321 -0.86 2.89 36.70
CA ILE A 321 -0.52 1.97 37.79
C ILE A 321 -0.62 2.67 39.17
N ASN A 322 -0.14 3.91 39.27
CA ASN A 322 -0.23 4.67 40.52
C ASN A 322 -1.69 5.05 40.89
N LEU A 323 -2.56 5.23 39.89
CA LEU A 323 -3.98 5.52 40.11
C LEU A 323 -4.76 4.27 40.53
N THR A 324 -4.45 3.09 39.99
CA THR A 324 -5.08 1.83 40.40
C THR A 324 -4.61 1.38 41.78
N SER A 325 -3.33 1.60 42.12
CA SER A 325 -2.79 1.30 43.47
C SER A 325 -3.36 2.19 44.59
N ARG A 326 -3.91 3.37 44.28
CA ARG A 326 -4.57 4.26 45.27
C ARG A 326 -6.05 3.97 45.47
N ARG A 327 -6.63 3.06 44.67
CA ARG A 327 -8.06 2.72 44.69
C ARG A 327 -8.32 1.36 45.38
N ILE A 328 -7.27 0.70 45.87
CA ILE A 328 -7.28 -0.49 46.75
C ILE A 328 -6.81 -0.02 48.13
#